data_AF-A0A7S1P2Q2-F1
#
_entry.id   AF-A0A7S1P2Q2-F1
#
_cell.length_a   1.000
_cell.length_b   1.000
_cell.length_c   1.000
_cell.angle_alpha   90.00
_cell.angle_beta   90.00
_cell.angle_gamma   90.00
#
_symmetry.space_group_name_H-M   'P 1'
#
loop_
_entity.id
_entity.type
_entity.pdbx_description
1 polymer ?
#
loop_
_entity_poly.entity_id
_entity_poly.type
_entity_poly.pdbx_seq_one_letter_code
_entity_poly.pdbx_strand_id
1 'polypeptide(L)'
;MEVAPEVWNNVGVLRFATGDFEGARDALREAEGVLKKKRADGFDSIEQETRIKSALVTVRYNLGRTFEALGSPGEAQKYYKEVNDGDGKKRDGTWAYPGYPHYVDALLRRSHMALIRGDLTLAKSQADKAVKNTALDTGTDAVLQYARILCKQGRLSEAKKEVEKLRDQLRHHEDDERAGKAGGKKGDSLSGSRGGGGE
;
A
#
# COMPACT_ATOMS: atom_id res chain seq x y z
N MET A 1 -25.80 -6.68 20.16
CA MET A 1 -24.53 -7.33 19.79
C MET A 1 -23.75 -6.31 18.97
N GLU A 2 -22.54 -5.93 19.39
CA GLU A 2 -21.71 -5.01 18.62
C GLU A 2 -21.17 -5.76 17.39
N VAL A 3 -21.39 -5.22 16.20
CA VAL A 3 -20.90 -5.82 14.95
C VAL A 3 -19.40 -5.59 14.85
N ALA A 4 -18.65 -6.65 14.52
CA ALA A 4 -17.20 -6.55 14.41
C ALA A 4 -16.77 -5.57 13.29
N PRO A 5 -15.72 -4.76 13.50
CA PRO A 5 -15.30 -3.74 12.53
C PRO A 5 -14.88 -4.34 11.18
N GLU A 6 -14.40 -5.59 11.16
CA GLU A 6 -14.07 -6.33 9.93
C GLU A 6 -15.30 -6.59 9.07
N VAL A 7 -16.46 -6.84 9.69
CA VAL A 7 -17.74 -7.02 8.98
C VAL A 7 -18.14 -5.71 8.32
N TRP A 8 -18.11 -4.61 9.07
CA TRP A 8 -18.40 -3.28 8.53
C TRP A 8 -17.43 -2.88 7.41
N ASN A 9 -16.13 -3.17 7.56
CA ASN A 9 -15.14 -2.93 6.51
C ASN A 9 -15.47 -3.71 5.23
N ASN A 10 -15.83 -5.00 5.36
CA ASN A 10 -16.17 -5.82 4.19
C ASN A 10 -17.46 -5.35 3.50
N VAL A 11 -18.48 -4.95 4.26
CA VAL A 11 -19.69 -4.32 3.71
C VAL A 11 -19.33 -3.04 2.96
N GLY A 12 -18.47 -2.20 3.54
CA GLY A 12 -17.98 -0.99 2.91
C GLY A 12 -17.26 -1.23 1.59
N VAL A 13 -16.34 -2.21 1.55
CA VAL A 13 -15.62 -2.61 0.34
C VAL A 13 -16.59 -3.15 -0.73
N LEU A 14 -17.56 -3.97 -0.35
CA LEU A 14 -18.56 -4.51 -1.28
C LEU A 14 -19.40 -3.39 -1.90
N ARG A 15 -19.91 -2.46 -1.08
CA ARG A 15 -20.70 -1.32 -1.55
C ARG A 15 -19.89 -0.40 -2.47
N PHE A 16 -18.61 -0.19 -2.14
CA PHE A 16 -17.70 0.56 -3.02
C PHE A 16 -17.58 -0.13 -4.39
N ALA A 17 -17.40 -1.46 -4.40
CA ALA A 17 -17.27 -2.23 -5.64
C ALA A 17 -18.55 -2.20 -6.50
N THR A 18 -19.72 -2.06 -5.89
CA THR A 18 -21.00 -1.94 -6.59
C THR A 18 -21.39 -0.50 -6.92
N GLY A 19 -20.54 0.49 -6.63
CA GLY A 19 -20.78 1.91 -6.92
C GLY A 19 -21.66 2.63 -5.88
N ASP A 20 -22.08 1.96 -4.80
CA ASP A 20 -22.77 2.58 -3.68
C ASP A 20 -21.75 3.26 -2.75
N PHE A 21 -21.21 4.40 -3.20
CA PHE A 21 -20.15 5.10 -2.47
C PHE A 21 -20.64 5.73 -1.17
N GLU A 22 -21.90 6.16 -1.09
CA GLU A 22 -22.48 6.69 0.15
C GLU A 22 -22.66 5.58 1.18
N GLY A 23 -23.24 4.45 0.80
CA GLY A 23 -23.36 3.31 1.68
C GLY A 23 -22.00 2.72 2.07
N ALA A 24 -21.00 2.79 1.19
CA ALA A 24 -19.62 2.41 1.52
C ALA A 24 -19.03 3.32 2.61
N ARG A 25 -19.21 4.64 2.47
CA ARG A 25 -18.76 5.63 3.47
C ARG A 25 -19.37 5.33 4.82
N ASP A 26 -20.67 5.07 4.87
CA ASP A 26 -21.39 4.87 6.13
C ASP A 26 -20.92 3.59 6.83
N ALA A 27 -20.82 2.47 6.09
CA ALA A 27 -20.30 1.22 6.65
C ALA A 27 -18.85 1.35 7.14
N LEU A 28 -17.99 2.03 6.39
CA LEU A 28 -16.59 2.24 6.79
C LEU A 28 -16.47 3.19 8.00
N ARG A 29 -17.37 4.16 8.17
CA ARG A 29 -17.42 5.02 9.37
C ARG A 29 -17.82 4.23 10.61
N GLU A 30 -18.74 3.28 10.49
CA GLU A 30 -19.07 2.35 11.59
C GLU A 30 -17.84 1.52 11.99
N ALA A 31 -17.12 0.96 11.01
CA ALA A 31 -15.87 0.24 11.28
C ALA A 31 -14.84 1.12 12.00
N GLU A 32 -14.65 2.36 11.53
CA GLU A 32 -13.71 3.31 12.13
C GLU A 32 -14.11 3.68 13.56
N GLY A 33 -15.40 3.91 13.81
CA GLY A 33 -15.93 4.26 15.13
C GLY A 33 -15.66 3.16 16.17
N VAL A 34 -15.97 1.91 15.81
CA VAL A 34 -15.71 0.74 16.68
C VAL A 34 -14.21 0.60 16.98
N LEU A 35 -13.34 0.75 15.98
CA LEU A 35 -11.90 0.65 16.18
C LEU A 35 -11.32 1.81 17.01
N LYS A 36 -11.81 3.04 16.82
CA LYS A 36 -11.42 4.20 17.62
C LYS A 36 -11.80 4.00 19.09
N LYS A 37 -12.99 3.45 19.35
CA LYS A 37 -13.43 3.10 20.71
C LYS A 37 -12.51 2.05 21.33
N LYS A 38 -12.29 0.92 20.65
CA LYS A 38 -11.38 -0.14 21.13
C LYS A 38 -9.96 0.38 21.42
N ARG A 39 -9.46 1.31 20.60
CA ARG A 39 -8.17 1.96 20.85
C ARG A 39 -8.20 2.86 22.09
N ALA A 40 -9.28 3.59 22.32
CA ALA A 40 -9.44 4.48 23.46
C ALA A 40 -9.57 3.71 24.78
N ASP A 41 -10.19 2.53 24.74
CA ASP A 41 -10.31 1.62 25.89
C ASP A 41 -8.96 1.03 26.32
N GLY A 42 -7.91 1.19 25.51
CA GLY A 42 -6.56 0.73 25.77
C GLY A 42 -6.25 -0.61 25.11
N PHE A 43 -5.05 -1.13 25.39
CA PHE A 43 -4.60 -2.41 24.84
C PHE A 43 -4.20 -3.36 25.97
N ASP A 44 -4.76 -4.57 25.95
CA ASP A 44 -4.42 -5.67 26.85
C ASP A 44 -3.13 -6.37 26.42
N SER A 45 -2.76 -6.27 25.14
CA SER A 45 -1.55 -6.88 24.58
C SER A 45 -1.01 -6.17 23.35
N ILE A 46 0.27 -6.40 23.04
CA ILE A 46 0.91 -5.91 21.80
C ILE A 46 0.21 -6.47 20.55
N GLU A 47 -0.28 -7.70 20.60
CA GLU A 47 -1.02 -8.32 19.49
C GLU A 47 -2.34 -7.59 19.25
N GLN A 48 -3.08 -7.27 20.31
CA GLN A 48 -4.35 -6.53 20.22
C GLN A 48 -4.12 -5.10 19.69
N GLU A 49 -3.10 -4.41 20.21
CA GLU A 49 -2.66 -3.10 19.70
C GLU A 49 -2.37 -3.15 18.19
N THR A 50 -1.59 -4.16 17.79
CA THR A 50 -1.21 -4.38 16.40
C THR A 50 -2.42 -4.63 15.51
N ARG A 51 -3.33 -5.51 15.93
CA ARG A 51 -4.55 -5.84 15.18
C ARG A 51 -5.43 -4.61 14.99
N ILE A 52 -5.68 -3.83 16.05
CA ILE A 52 -6.54 -2.64 16.01
C ILE A 52 -5.93 -1.56 15.11
N LYS A 53 -4.64 -1.25 15.30
CA LYS A 53 -3.93 -0.25 14.48
C LYS A 53 -3.91 -0.62 13.01
N SER A 54 -3.66 -1.90 12.72
CA SER A 54 -3.70 -2.44 11.36
C SER A 54 -5.10 -2.25 10.75
N ALA A 55 -6.15 -2.72 11.43
CA ALA A 55 -7.52 -2.56 10.96
C ALA A 55 -7.88 -1.08 10.71
N LEU A 56 -7.45 -0.16 11.57
CA LEU A 56 -7.65 1.29 11.36
C LEU A 56 -6.99 1.79 10.08
N VAL A 57 -5.74 1.38 9.81
CA VAL A 57 -5.06 1.78 8.57
C VAL A 57 -5.83 1.30 7.34
N THR A 58 -6.31 0.05 7.34
CA THR A 58 -7.10 -0.50 6.22
C THR A 58 -8.42 0.24 6.04
N VAL A 59 -9.18 0.44 7.11
CA VAL A 59 -10.46 1.16 7.06
C VAL A 59 -10.27 2.59 6.57
N ARG A 60 -9.25 3.31 7.06
CA ARG A 60 -8.96 4.68 6.65
C ARG A 60 -8.50 4.78 5.21
N TYR A 61 -7.70 3.84 4.73
CA TYR A 61 -7.35 3.77 3.32
C TYR A 61 -8.61 3.62 2.44
N ASN A 62 -9.53 2.72 2.83
CA ASN A 62 -10.80 2.52 2.14
C ASN A 62 -11.71 3.75 2.21
N LEU A 63 -11.74 4.46 3.36
CA LEU A 63 -12.43 5.75 3.48
C LEU A 63 -11.84 6.78 2.52
N GLY A 64 -10.51 6.87 2.45
CA GLY A 64 -9.82 7.74 1.51
C GLY A 64 -10.27 7.49 0.06
N ARG A 65 -10.30 6.22 -0.36
CA ARG A 65 -10.74 5.84 -1.72
C ARG A 65 -12.20 6.17 -1.96
N THR A 66 -13.04 5.95 -0.95
CA THR A 66 -14.47 6.25 -1.01
C THR A 66 -14.71 7.76 -1.16
N PHE A 67 -13.97 8.59 -0.42
CA PHE A 67 -14.07 10.05 -0.55
C PHE A 67 -13.52 10.56 -1.89
N GLU A 68 -12.53 9.91 -2.50
CA GLU A 68 -12.14 10.22 -3.89
C GLU A 68 -13.29 9.95 -4.86
N ALA A 69 -13.95 8.78 -4.74
CA ALA A 69 -15.08 8.41 -5.61
C ALA A 69 -16.29 9.34 -5.41
N LEU A 70 -16.50 9.84 -4.20
CA LEU A 70 -17.53 10.84 -3.87
C LEU A 70 -17.15 12.27 -4.30
N GLY A 71 -16.03 12.48 -5.00
CA GLY A 71 -15.61 13.82 -5.42
C GLY A 71 -15.22 14.74 -4.26
N SER A 72 -14.78 14.16 -3.13
CA SER A 72 -14.42 14.87 -1.90
C SER A 72 -12.91 14.76 -1.60
N PRO A 73 -12.03 15.34 -2.45
CA PRO A 73 -10.58 15.16 -2.35
C PRO A 73 -9.96 15.75 -1.09
N GLY A 74 -10.63 16.71 -0.43
CA GLY A 74 -10.19 17.25 0.86
C GLY A 74 -10.30 16.22 1.98
N GLU A 75 -11.43 15.50 2.06
CA GLU A 75 -11.64 14.42 3.02
C GLU A 75 -10.74 13.22 2.71
N ALA A 76 -10.62 12.85 1.43
CA ALA A 76 -9.73 11.78 1.02
C ALA A 76 -8.28 12.03 1.46
N GLN A 77 -7.78 13.26 1.32
CA GLN A 77 -6.44 13.63 1.76
C GLN A 77 -6.27 13.48 3.28
N LYS A 78 -7.29 13.82 4.09
CA LYS A 78 -7.23 13.64 5.55
C LYS A 78 -7.01 12.17 5.90
N TYR A 79 -7.79 11.29 5.30
CA TYR A 79 -7.68 9.85 5.54
C TYR A 79 -6.35 9.25 5.08
N TYR A 80 -5.87 9.61 3.89
CA TYR A 80 -4.54 9.17 3.45
C TYR A 80 -3.42 9.71 4.32
N LYS A 81 -3.56 10.95 4.82
CA LYS A 81 -2.62 11.49 5.80
C LYS A 81 -2.62 10.65 7.08
N GLU A 82 -3.79 10.25 7.59
CA GLU A 82 -3.87 9.38 8.77
C GLU A 82 -3.26 7.99 8.55
N VAL A 83 -3.38 7.42 7.35
CA VAL A 83 -2.69 6.19 6.95
C VAL A 83 -1.16 6.35 7.06
N ASN A 84 -0.62 7.49 6.62
CA ASN A 84 0.83 7.72 6.62
C ASN A 84 1.40 8.33 7.90
N ASP A 85 0.56 8.93 8.76
CA ASP A 85 1.03 9.70 9.91
C ASP A 85 0.60 9.09 11.26
N GLY A 86 -0.51 8.36 11.30
CA GLY A 86 -1.26 8.13 12.54
C GLY A 86 -0.99 6.80 13.25
N ASP A 87 -1.12 5.66 12.55
CA ASP A 87 -1.43 4.40 13.25
C ASP A 87 -0.45 3.25 12.99
N GLY A 88 0.41 3.35 11.99
CA GLY A 88 1.38 2.29 11.70
C GLY A 88 2.69 2.38 12.47
N LYS A 89 2.85 3.30 13.44
CA LYS A 89 4.08 3.42 14.24
C LYS A 89 4.00 2.68 15.57
N LYS A 90 5.05 1.93 15.88
CA LYS A 90 5.34 1.37 17.20
C LYS A 90 5.64 2.51 18.18
N ARG A 91 5.58 2.17 19.46
CA ARG A 91 5.84 3.08 20.59
C ARG A 91 7.27 3.64 20.59
N ASP A 92 8.21 2.96 19.96
CA ASP A 92 9.61 3.36 19.77
C ASP A 92 9.83 4.27 18.54
N GLY A 93 8.77 4.68 17.84
CA GLY A 93 8.83 5.53 16.66
C GLY A 93 9.19 4.79 15.37
N THR A 94 9.53 3.50 15.43
CA THR A 94 9.67 2.66 14.24
C THR A 94 8.31 2.41 13.62
N TRP A 95 8.25 2.20 12.31
CA TRP A 95 7.03 1.69 11.71
C TRP A 95 6.82 0.26 12.20
N ALA A 96 5.65 0.03 12.80
CA ALA A 96 5.22 -1.29 13.24
C ALA A 96 5.31 -2.32 12.13
N TYR A 97 5.12 -1.88 10.88
CA TYR A 97 5.13 -2.72 9.70
C TYR A 97 5.89 -2.07 8.53
N PRO A 98 6.96 -2.69 8.03
CA PRO A 98 7.59 -2.35 6.76
C PRO A 98 6.79 -2.79 5.51
N GLY A 99 5.60 -3.38 5.66
CA GLY A 99 4.87 -4.03 4.56
C GLY A 99 3.37 -3.75 4.53
N TYR A 100 2.90 -2.63 5.08
CA TYR A 100 1.47 -2.34 5.08
C TYR A 100 0.98 -2.07 3.65
N PRO A 101 0.03 -2.87 3.10
CA PRO A 101 -0.30 -2.89 1.66
C PRO A 101 -0.90 -1.58 1.11
N HIS A 102 -1.12 -0.59 1.98
CA HIS A 102 -1.77 0.68 1.64
C HIS A 102 -0.90 1.91 1.89
N TYR A 103 0.27 1.76 2.54
CA TYR A 103 1.09 2.91 2.93
C TYR A 103 1.66 3.64 1.72
N VAL A 104 2.28 2.90 0.79
CA VAL A 104 2.83 3.45 -0.46
C VAL A 104 1.72 4.04 -1.32
N ASP A 105 0.61 3.33 -1.49
CA ASP A 105 -0.49 3.82 -2.33
C ASP A 105 -1.11 5.11 -1.75
N ALA A 106 -1.24 5.22 -0.43
CA ALA A 106 -1.67 6.46 0.21
C ALA A 106 -0.68 7.63 -0.04
N LEU A 107 0.64 7.37 -0.05
CA LEU A 107 1.64 8.38 -0.43
C LEU A 107 1.47 8.80 -1.89
N LEU A 108 1.25 7.85 -2.80
CA LEU A 108 1.05 8.13 -4.22
C LEU A 108 -0.22 8.94 -4.47
N ARG A 109 -1.32 8.58 -3.84
CA ARG A 109 -2.59 9.33 -3.94
C ARG A 109 -2.44 10.75 -3.40
N ARG A 110 -1.79 10.93 -2.24
CA ARG A 110 -1.49 12.28 -1.72
C ARG A 110 -0.57 13.06 -2.66
N SER A 111 0.43 12.41 -3.25
CA SER A 111 1.31 13.03 -4.24
C SER A 111 0.51 13.53 -5.45
N HIS A 112 -0.37 12.68 -5.98
CA HIS A 112 -1.22 13.00 -7.12
C HIS A 112 -2.18 14.15 -6.82
N MET A 113 -2.86 14.12 -5.67
CA MET A 113 -3.74 15.21 -5.24
C MET A 113 -2.99 16.54 -5.08
N ALA A 114 -1.80 16.52 -4.48
CA ALA A 114 -0.97 17.72 -4.34
C ALA A 114 -0.53 18.25 -5.71
N LEU A 115 -0.17 17.36 -6.64
CA LEU A 115 0.19 17.72 -8.01
C LEU A 115 -0.97 18.39 -8.75
N ILE A 116 -2.19 17.88 -8.65
CA ILE A 116 -3.39 18.48 -9.25
C ILE A 116 -3.63 19.89 -8.72
N ARG A 117 -3.37 20.12 -7.42
CA ARG A 117 -3.52 21.45 -6.79
C ARG A 117 -2.35 22.39 -7.05
N GLY A 118 -1.32 21.96 -7.77
CA GLY A 118 -0.11 22.75 -8.02
C GLY A 118 0.86 22.84 -6.84
N ASP A 119 0.63 22.10 -5.75
CA ASP A 119 1.57 22.01 -4.62
C ASP A 119 2.70 21.03 -4.96
N LEU A 120 3.66 21.50 -5.76
CA LEU A 120 4.80 20.70 -6.21
C LEU A 120 5.71 20.27 -5.05
N THR A 121 5.76 21.03 -3.96
CA THR A 121 6.58 20.73 -2.78
C THR A 121 6.03 19.50 -2.07
N LEU A 122 4.74 19.51 -1.74
CA LEU A 122 4.09 18.38 -1.10
C LEU A 122 4.06 17.17 -2.05
N ALA A 123 3.72 17.38 -3.32
CA ALA A 123 3.68 16.31 -4.32
C ALA A 123 5.01 15.56 -4.39
N LYS A 124 6.11 16.30 -4.49
CA LYS A 124 7.47 15.74 -4.52
C LYS A 124 7.80 15.02 -3.23
N SER A 125 7.52 15.62 -2.07
CA SER A 125 7.80 15.02 -0.77
C SER A 125 7.12 13.66 -0.59
N GLN A 126 5.85 13.54 -1.00
CA GLN A 126 5.15 12.26 -0.89
C GLN A 126 5.63 11.22 -1.90
N ALA A 127 5.91 11.63 -3.15
CA ALA A 127 6.45 10.71 -4.17
C ALA A 127 7.85 10.19 -3.81
N ASP A 128 8.73 11.04 -3.28
CA ASP A 128 10.06 10.63 -2.80
C ASP A 128 9.95 9.60 -1.66
N LYS A 129 9.02 9.81 -0.71
CA LYS A 129 8.73 8.81 0.33
C LYS A 129 8.22 7.51 -0.27
N ALA A 130 7.35 7.55 -1.29
CA ALA A 130 6.85 6.35 -1.93
C ALA A 130 8.00 5.54 -2.57
N VAL A 131 8.85 6.19 -3.36
CA VAL A 131 10.02 5.57 -4.01
C VAL A 131 10.95 4.89 -3.00
N LYS A 132 11.16 5.52 -1.83
CA LYS A 132 12.02 4.97 -0.78
C LYS A 132 11.44 3.77 -0.03
N ASN A 133 10.13 3.54 -0.13
CA ASN A 133 9.40 2.52 0.63
C ASN A 133 8.76 1.44 -0.25
N THR A 134 9.05 1.42 -1.56
CA THR A 134 8.62 0.37 -2.49
C THR A 134 9.72 -0.67 -2.70
N ALA A 135 9.34 -1.95 -2.77
CA ALA A 135 10.17 -2.97 -3.40
C ALA A 135 10.25 -2.72 -4.92
N LEU A 136 11.27 -3.26 -5.58
CA LEU A 136 11.61 -2.96 -6.98
C LEU A 136 10.45 -3.20 -7.99
N ASP A 137 9.56 -4.16 -7.70
CA ASP A 137 8.42 -4.57 -8.53
C ASP A 137 7.18 -3.66 -8.40
N THR A 138 7.03 -3.00 -7.25
CA THR A 138 5.90 -2.10 -6.92
C THR A 138 6.27 -0.62 -7.00
N GLY A 139 7.54 -0.32 -7.32
CA GLY A 139 8.10 1.03 -7.38
C GLY A 139 7.87 1.80 -8.68
N THR A 140 7.35 1.17 -9.73
CA THR A 140 7.19 1.82 -11.05
C THR A 140 6.31 3.06 -10.96
N ASP A 141 5.12 2.96 -10.38
CA ASP A 141 4.20 4.10 -10.26
C ASP A 141 4.79 5.22 -9.40
N ALA A 142 5.54 4.87 -8.36
CA ALA A 142 6.23 5.84 -7.51
C ALA A 142 7.31 6.61 -8.26
N VAL A 143 8.15 5.91 -9.01
CA VAL A 143 9.22 6.53 -9.80
C VAL A 143 8.65 7.38 -10.94
N LEU A 144 7.63 6.88 -11.65
CA LEU A 144 6.98 7.64 -12.74
C LEU A 144 6.29 8.90 -12.20
N GLN A 145 5.59 8.81 -11.07
CA GLN A 145 4.99 9.97 -10.42
C GLN A 145 6.06 10.99 -9.98
N TYR A 146 7.18 10.53 -9.42
CA TYR A 146 8.30 11.40 -9.04
C TYR A 146 8.94 12.09 -10.25
N ALA A 147 9.21 11.34 -11.33
CA ALA A 147 9.75 11.88 -12.58
C ALA A 147 8.82 12.92 -13.21
N ARG A 148 7.49 12.67 -13.19
CA ARG A 148 6.48 13.63 -13.66
C ARG A 148 6.55 14.95 -12.90
N ILE A 149 6.76 14.89 -11.58
CA ILE A 149 6.90 16.08 -10.74
C ILE A 149 8.20 16.83 -11.06
N LEU A 150 9.31 16.13 -11.26
CA LEU A 150 10.57 16.73 -11.70
C LEU A 150 10.42 17.46 -13.05
N CYS A 151 9.72 16.87 -14.01
CA CYS A 151 9.41 17.52 -15.29
C CYS A 151 8.61 18.82 -15.08
N LYS A 152 7.60 18.82 -14.20
CA LYS A 152 6.83 20.04 -13.86
C LYS A 152 7.67 21.11 -13.16
N GLN A 153 8.77 20.74 -12.52
CA GLN A 153 9.75 21.65 -11.94
C GLN A 153 10.84 22.11 -12.93
N GLY A 154 10.80 21.68 -14.20
CA GLY A 154 11.84 21.97 -15.19
C GLY A 154 13.12 21.14 -15.04
N ARG A 155 13.12 20.13 -14.16
CA ARG A 155 14.28 19.29 -13.84
C ARG A 155 14.36 18.06 -14.75
N LEU A 156 14.39 18.30 -16.06
CA LEU A 156 14.27 17.26 -17.09
C LEU A 156 15.42 16.24 -17.07
N SER A 157 16.65 16.67 -16.79
CA SER A 157 17.82 15.79 -16.71
C SER A 157 17.68 14.78 -15.57
N GLU A 158 17.18 15.23 -14.42
CA GLU A 158 16.93 14.36 -13.27
C GLU A 158 15.76 13.41 -13.51
N ALA A 159 14.66 13.91 -14.09
CA ALA A 159 13.51 13.08 -14.45
C ALA A 159 13.93 11.94 -15.40
N LYS A 160 14.74 12.26 -16.41
CA LYS A 160 15.28 11.29 -17.36
C LYS A 160 16.13 10.22 -16.66
N LYS A 161 17.03 10.65 -15.77
CA LYS A 161 17.89 9.73 -15.00
C LYS A 161 17.09 8.73 -14.18
N GLU A 162 16.02 9.17 -13.50
CA GLU A 162 15.17 8.28 -12.70
C GLU A 162 14.43 7.25 -13.57
N VAL A 163 13.90 7.66 -14.73
CA VAL A 163 13.22 6.75 -15.66
C VAL A 163 14.19 5.77 -16.32
N GLU A 164 15.39 6.20 -16.68
CA GLU A 164 16.43 5.33 -17.24
C GLU A 164 16.87 4.27 -16.23
N LYS A 165 17.08 4.68 -14.96
CA LYS A 165 17.38 3.76 -13.87
C LYS A 165 16.28 2.71 -13.68
N LEU A 166 15.02 3.12 -13.66
CA LEU A 166 13.88 2.19 -13.55
C LEU A 166 13.86 1.21 -14.71
N ARG A 167 14.03 1.69 -15.95
CA ARG A 167 14.07 0.84 -17.15
C ARG A 167 15.18 -0.19 -17.08
N ASP A 168 16.38 0.19 -16.64
CA ASP A 168 17.51 -0.72 -16.55
C ASP A 168 17.30 -1.76 -15.44
N GLN A 169 16.69 -1.36 -14.31
CA GLN A 169 16.29 -2.27 -13.23
C GLN A 169 15.25 -3.31 -13.69
N LEU A 170 14.23 -2.88 -14.43
CA LEU A 170 13.19 -3.79 -14.96
C LEU A 170 13.79 -4.82 -15.94
N ARG A 171 14.73 -4.41 -16.78
CA ARG A 171 15.42 -5.33 -17.70
C ARG A 171 16.22 -6.41 -16.98
N HIS A 172 16.96 -6.04 -15.93
CA HIS A 172 17.70 -7.03 -15.14
C HIS A 172 16.78 -8.02 -14.43
N HIS A 173 15.63 -7.56 -13.92
CA HIS A 173 14.64 -8.45 -13.30
C HIS A 173 14.06 -9.46 -14.30
N GLU A 174 13.75 -9.03 -15.53
CA GLU A 174 13.27 -9.94 -16.59
C GLU A 174 14.32 -11.00 -16.97
N ASP A 175 15.60 -10.61 -17.04
CA ASP A 175 16.71 -11.52 -17.33
C ASP A 175 16.90 -12.56 -16.22
N ASP A 176 16.83 -12.14 -14.95
CA ASP A 176 16.93 -13.03 -13.77
C ASP A 176 15.78 -14.03 -13.70
N GLU A 177 14.53 -13.58 -13.93
CA GLU A 177 13.38 -14.48 -13.99
C GLU A 177 13.52 -15.52 -15.12
N ARG A 178 14.04 -15.09 -16.28
CA ARG A 178 14.25 -15.97 -17.42
C ARG A 178 15.36 -17.00 -17.15
N ALA A 179 16.44 -16.60 -16.50
CA ALA A 179 17.52 -17.48 -16.08
C ALA A 179 17.06 -18.50 -15.01
N GLY A 180 16.26 -18.06 -14.02
CA GLY A 180 15.68 -18.94 -13.00
C GLY A 180 14.75 -20.00 -13.58
N LYS A 181 13.89 -19.64 -14.54
CA LYS A 181 13.02 -20.59 -15.27
C LYS A 181 13.81 -21.58 -16.14
N ALA A 182 14.97 -21.19 -16.66
CA ALA A 182 15.85 -22.06 -17.44
C ALA A 182 16.63 -23.06 -16.56
N GLY A 183 16.99 -22.67 -15.33
CA GLY A 183 17.70 -23.53 -14.36
C GLY A 183 16.84 -24.64 -13.74
N GLY A 184 15.53 -24.43 -13.62
CA GLY A 184 14.58 -25.39 -13.03
C GLY A 184 14.25 -26.64 -13.88
N LYS A 185 14.78 -26.76 -15.10
CA LYS A 185 14.52 -27.92 -15.99
C LYS A 185 15.56 -29.05 -15.90
N LYS A 186 16.55 -28.98 -15.00
CA LYS A 186 17.55 -30.05 -14.78
C LYS A 186 17.47 -30.57 -13.35
N GLY A 187 16.45 -31.36 -13.03
CA GLY A 187 16.31 -31.90 -11.67
C GLY A 187 15.38 -33.08 -11.46
N ASP A 188 14.73 -33.63 -12.50
CA ASP A 188 13.95 -34.87 -12.37
C ASP A 188 14.51 -35.95 -13.29
N SER A 189 15.63 -36.53 -12.89
CA SER A 189 16.02 -37.87 -13.30
C SER A 189 15.73 -38.81 -12.13
N LEU A 190 14.58 -39.48 -12.22
CA LEU A 190 14.14 -40.58 -11.38
C LEU A 190 15.26 -41.62 -11.20
N SER A 191 15.83 -41.70 -9.99
CA SER A 191 16.66 -42.82 -9.56
C SER A 191 15.76 -44.01 -9.17
N GLY A 192 15.44 -44.85 -10.16
CA GLY A 192 14.81 -46.14 -9.92
C GLY A 192 15.81 -47.16 -9.37
N SER A 193 16.06 -47.16 -8.07
CA SER A 193 16.71 -48.27 -7.37
C SER A 193 15.67 -49.10 -6.62
N ARG A 194 15.22 -50.21 -7.23
CA ARG A 194 14.51 -51.29 -6.53
C ARG A 194 15.55 -52.21 -5.89
N GLY A 195 15.74 -52.08 -4.59
CA GLY A 195 16.48 -53.03 -3.77
C GLY A 195 15.59 -54.18 -3.30
N GLY A 196 16.08 -55.40 -3.55
CA GLY A 196 16.08 -56.57 -2.65
C GLY A 196 14.81 -56.97 -1.92
N GLY A 197 14.17 -58.04 -2.40
CA GLY A 197 13.29 -58.90 -1.60
C GLY A 197 13.96 -60.25 -1.33
N GLY A 198 13.95 -60.64 -0.05
CA GLY A 198 13.83 -62.00 0.50
C GLY A 198 14.81 -63.09 0.05
N GLU A 199 15.61 -63.58 0.99
CA GLU A 199 15.35 -64.85 1.72
C GLU A 199 16.09 -64.84 3.07
#